data_AF-A0A6G3XE25-F1
#
_entry.id   AF-A0A6G3XE25-F1
#
_cell.length_a   1.000
_cell.length_b   1.000
_cell.length_c   1.000
_cell.angle_alpha   90.00
_cell.angle_beta   90.00
_cell.angle_gamma   90.00
#
_symmetry.space_group_name_H-M   'P 1'
#
loop_
_entity.id
_entity.type
_entity.pdbx_description
1 polymer ?
#
loop_
_entity_poly.entity_id
_entity_poly.type
_entity_poly.pdbx_seq_one_letter_code
_entity_poly.pdbx_strand_id
1 'polypeptide(L)'
;ILGWTPTAPSGWSVVNSAMGTGGVTEWRGWSFATDEFWSRSQRDQSRELNVRSRGIFAVADSDEWDDKASSGPYDSTLVTPAYAVGGRSRVTLGFTTHYRQEGSQSARVLASWNGGTPVEVQRYTSDVISQPQALTLDIPSGAANVSFRFHYTGSNNWYWVIDGVKVTT
;
A
#
# COMPACT_ATOMS: atom_id res chain seq x y z
N ILE A 1 -14.62 -19.00 -1.90
CA ILE A 1 -14.07 -17.63 -1.83
C ILE A 1 -12.82 -17.63 -2.70
N LEU A 2 -12.65 -16.65 -3.61
CA LEU A 2 -11.49 -16.59 -4.52
C LEU A 2 -10.17 -16.30 -3.79
N GLY A 3 -10.25 -15.73 -2.58
CA GLY A 3 -9.08 -15.43 -1.75
C GLY A 3 -8.46 -14.06 -2.03
N TRP A 4 -8.88 -13.39 -3.11
CA TRP A 4 -8.46 -12.05 -3.48
C TRP A 4 -9.57 -11.26 -4.19
N THR A 5 -9.39 -9.94 -4.32
CA THR A 5 -10.20 -9.04 -5.15
C THR A 5 -9.40 -7.78 -5.54
N PRO A 6 -9.58 -7.22 -6.75
CA PRO A 6 -9.01 -5.92 -7.10
C PRO A 6 -9.88 -4.75 -6.58
N THR A 7 -11.08 -5.04 -6.06
CA THR A 7 -12.02 -4.02 -5.60
C THR A 7 -11.62 -3.51 -4.23
N ALA A 8 -11.28 -2.23 -4.15
CA ALA A 8 -10.96 -1.57 -2.90
C ALA A 8 -12.18 -1.44 -1.96
N PRO A 9 -11.97 -1.39 -0.64
CA PRO A 9 -13.03 -1.09 0.33
C PRO A 9 -13.71 0.24 0.02
N SER A 10 -14.95 0.41 0.51
CA SER A 10 -15.71 1.64 0.31
C SER A 10 -14.91 2.90 0.68
N GLY A 11 -14.87 3.86 -0.25
CA GLY A 11 -14.16 5.13 -0.10
C GLY A 11 -12.65 5.07 -0.37
N TRP A 12 -12.08 3.88 -0.50
CA TRP A 12 -10.70 3.69 -0.96
C TRP A 12 -10.66 3.60 -2.48
N SER A 13 -9.48 3.85 -3.06
CA SER A 13 -9.25 3.64 -4.49
C SER A 13 -7.85 3.13 -4.77
N VAL A 14 -7.71 2.44 -5.90
CA VAL A 14 -6.41 2.04 -6.45
C VAL A 14 -6.18 2.84 -7.73
N VAL A 15 -5.04 3.52 -7.80
CA VAL A 15 -4.61 4.31 -8.96
C VAL A 15 -3.47 3.58 -9.66
N ASN A 16 -3.76 3.15 -10.90
CA ASN A 16 -2.86 2.37 -11.76
C ASN A 16 -2.55 3.12 -13.07
N SER A 17 -2.61 4.46 -13.09
CA SER A 17 -2.42 5.26 -14.30
C SER A 17 -1.01 5.16 -14.89
N ALA A 18 -0.01 4.83 -14.06
CA ALA A 18 1.37 4.58 -14.47
C ALA A 18 1.71 3.07 -14.53
N MET A 19 0.75 2.19 -14.19
CA MET A 19 0.94 0.75 -14.19
C MET A 19 1.10 0.22 -15.61
N GLY A 20 2.01 -0.74 -15.76
CA GLY A 20 2.15 -1.54 -16.96
C GLY A 20 0.88 -2.33 -17.34
N THR A 21 1.00 -3.08 -18.43
CA THR A 21 -0.04 -3.96 -18.94
C THR A 21 0.36 -5.43 -18.79
N GLY A 22 -0.62 -6.33 -18.87
CA GLY A 22 -0.37 -7.77 -18.70
C GLY A 22 -0.08 -8.16 -17.24
N GLY A 23 0.75 -9.19 -17.09
CA GLY A 23 1.10 -9.82 -15.83
C GLY A 23 -0.04 -10.65 -15.21
N VAL A 24 0.22 -11.18 -14.02
CA VAL A 24 -0.76 -11.95 -13.25
C VAL A 24 -1.90 -11.02 -12.82
N THR A 25 -3.16 -11.41 -13.07
CA THR A 25 -4.32 -10.54 -12.93
C THR A 25 -4.58 -10.18 -11.46
N GLU A 26 -4.31 -11.14 -10.59
CA GLU A 26 -4.44 -11.08 -9.14
C GLU A 26 -3.55 -10.02 -8.51
N TRP A 27 -2.41 -9.74 -9.15
CA TRP A 27 -1.35 -8.86 -8.66
C TRP A 27 -1.16 -7.61 -9.54
N ARG A 28 -2.14 -7.29 -10.40
CA ARG A 28 -2.05 -6.08 -11.23
C ARG A 28 -2.37 -4.82 -10.41
N GLY A 29 -1.35 -4.32 -9.71
CA GLY A 29 -1.44 -3.20 -8.79
C GLY A 29 -1.91 -3.64 -7.40
N TRP A 30 -2.28 -2.68 -6.54
CA TRP A 30 -2.80 -3.01 -5.21
C TRP A 30 -4.05 -3.91 -5.31
N SER A 31 -3.97 -5.04 -4.61
CA SER A 31 -4.99 -6.08 -4.54
C SER A 31 -5.32 -6.37 -3.08
N PHE A 32 -6.48 -6.97 -2.81
CA PHE A 32 -6.95 -7.25 -1.46
C PHE A 32 -7.08 -8.75 -1.29
N ALA A 33 -6.20 -9.33 -0.49
CA ALA A 33 -6.04 -10.78 -0.39
C ALA A 33 -6.14 -11.28 1.04
N THR A 34 -6.55 -12.53 1.16
CA THR A 34 -6.43 -13.31 2.40
C THR A 34 -5.01 -13.84 2.55
N ASP A 35 -4.62 -14.11 3.80
CA ASP A 35 -3.31 -14.69 4.11
C ASP A 35 -3.07 -16.01 3.38
N GLU A 36 -4.06 -16.91 3.40
CA GLU A 36 -3.96 -18.20 2.72
C GLU A 36 -3.75 -18.05 1.21
N PHE A 37 -4.44 -17.11 0.56
CA PHE A 37 -4.31 -16.90 -0.87
C PHE A 37 -2.92 -16.33 -1.21
N TRP A 38 -2.52 -15.25 -0.55
CA TRP A 38 -1.28 -14.56 -0.88
C TRP A 38 -0.04 -15.38 -0.54
N SER A 39 0.02 -16.01 0.63
CA SER A 39 1.17 -16.85 1.02
C SER A 39 1.35 -18.10 0.16
N ARG A 40 0.30 -18.55 -0.54
CA ARG A 40 0.35 -19.69 -1.46
C ARG A 40 0.79 -19.33 -2.87
N SER A 41 0.83 -18.05 -3.25
CA SER A 41 1.32 -17.60 -4.57
C SER A 41 2.75 -18.11 -4.79
N GLN A 42 3.62 -17.83 -3.82
CA GLN A 42 4.89 -18.53 -3.66
C GLN A 42 5.30 -18.61 -2.18
N ARG A 43 5.53 -19.85 -1.73
CA ARG A 43 5.94 -20.17 -0.36
C ARG A 43 7.43 -19.93 -0.14
N ASP A 44 7.83 -19.85 1.13
CA ASP A 44 9.22 -19.77 1.58
C ASP A 44 9.95 -18.51 1.11
N GLN A 45 9.19 -17.45 0.80
CA GLN A 45 9.67 -16.13 0.43
C GLN A 45 9.24 -15.07 1.44
N SER A 46 9.00 -15.46 2.70
CA SER A 46 8.63 -14.58 3.82
C SER A 46 7.21 -14.01 3.80
N ARG A 47 6.36 -14.37 2.82
CA ARG A 47 4.93 -13.96 2.82
C ARG A 47 4.22 -14.46 4.09
N GLU A 48 4.57 -15.66 4.54
CA GLU A 48 4.12 -16.28 5.78
C GLU A 48 4.55 -15.53 7.07
N LEU A 49 5.48 -14.58 6.97
CA LEU A 49 5.91 -13.76 8.10
C LEU A 49 5.03 -12.50 8.29
N ASN A 50 3.97 -12.33 7.51
CA ASN A 50 2.95 -11.28 7.68
C ASN A 50 2.01 -11.54 8.88
N VAL A 51 2.60 -11.85 10.03
CA VAL A 51 1.92 -12.39 11.20
C VAL A 51 1.02 -11.40 11.95
N ARG A 52 1.04 -10.10 11.61
CA ARG A 52 0.19 -9.07 12.24
C ARG A 52 -1.00 -8.62 11.38
N SER A 53 -1.04 -8.98 10.10
CA SER A 53 -2.21 -8.71 9.26
C SER A 53 -3.30 -9.77 9.47
N ARG A 54 -4.58 -9.42 9.34
CA ARG A 54 -5.71 -10.32 9.63
C ARG A 54 -6.84 -10.17 8.63
N GLY A 55 -7.50 -11.29 8.31
CA GLY A 55 -8.64 -11.29 7.41
C GLY A 55 -8.23 -11.00 5.97
N ILE A 56 -8.57 -9.79 5.49
CA ILE A 56 -8.24 -9.31 4.15
C ILE A 56 -7.36 -8.07 4.30
N PHE A 57 -6.19 -8.08 3.68
CA PHE A 57 -5.22 -6.98 3.70
C PHE A 57 -4.85 -6.56 2.28
N ALA A 58 -4.28 -5.36 2.15
CA ALA A 58 -3.85 -4.85 0.86
C ALA A 58 -2.43 -5.32 0.53
N VAL A 59 -2.20 -5.75 -0.70
CA VAL A 59 -0.92 -6.27 -1.21
C VAL A 59 -0.60 -5.59 -2.54
N ALA A 60 0.63 -5.11 -2.68
CA ALA A 60 1.25 -4.87 -3.97
C ALA A 60 2.41 -5.87 -4.12
N ASP A 61 2.37 -6.72 -5.14
CA ASP A 61 3.32 -7.84 -5.32
C ASP A 61 3.86 -7.80 -6.75
N SER A 62 5.02 -7.18 -6.94
CA SER A 62 5.58 -7.00 -8.28
C SER A 62 6.39 -8.20 -8.75
N ASP A 63 6.88 -9.01 -7.82
CA ASP A 63 7.42 -10.37 -8.03
C ASP A 63 6.37 -11.23 -8.73
N GLU A 64 5.23 -11.46 -8.08
CA GLU A 64 4.19 -12.35 -8.63
C GLU A 64 3.46 -11.76 -9.84
N TRP A 65 3.43 -10.44 -10.00
CA TRP A 65 2.86 -9.82 -11.20
C TRP A 65 3.67 -10.19 -12.45
N ASP A 66 4.99 -10.33 -12.33
CA ASP A 66 5.92 -10.56 -13.43
C ASP A 66 5.97 -12.04 -13.90
N ASP A 67 5.33 -12.96 -13.18
CA ASP A 67 5.23 -14.39 -13.54
C ASP A 67 4.42 -14.67 -14.82
N LYS A 68 3.80 -13.64 -15.40
CA LYS A 68 3.21 -13.67 -16.74
C LYS A 68 3.72 -12.49 -17.54
N ALA A 69 3.66 -12.64 -18.87
CA ALA A 69 4.06 -11.59 -19.81
C ALA A 69 3.43 -10.24 -19.43
N SER A 70 4.31 -9.31 -19.05
CA SER A 70 4.02 -7.95 -18.62
C SER A 70 4.73 -6.97 -19.56
N SER A 71 4.30 -5.70 -19.56
CA SER A 71 5.07 -4.62 -20.19
C SER A 71 4.90 -3.31 -19.42
N GLY A 72 5.98 -2.53 -19.35
CA GLY A 72 6.02 -1.32 -18.54
C GLY A 72 6.27 -1.61 -17.04
N PRO A 73 6.29 -0.58 -16.20
CA PRO A 73 6.65 -0.73 -14.79
C PRO A 73 5.50 -1.30 -13.95
N TYR A 74 5.83 -1.91 -12.81
CA TYR A 74 4.86 -2.00 -11.71
C TYR A 74 4.82 -0.63 -11.02
N ASP A 75 3.69 0.06 -11.08
CA ASP A 75 3.47 1.36 -10.43
C ASP A 75 2.00 1.48 -10.01
N SER A 76 1.77 1.41 -8.70
CA SER A 76 0.42 1.38 -8.15
C SER A 76 0.32 2.17 -6.84
N THR A 77 -0.77 2.91 -6.69
CA THR A 77 -1.06 3.68 -5.48
C THR A 77 -2.37 3.26 -4.85
N LEU A 78 -2.35 2.85 -3.57
CA LEU A 78 -3.55 2.69 -2.75
C LEU A 78 -3.85 4.02 -2.06
N VAL A 79 -5.08 4.51 -2.18
CA VAL A 79 -5.50 5.82 -1.68
C VAL A 79 -6.63 5.64 -0.67
N THR A 80 -6.45 6.23 0.51
CA THR A 80 -7.48 6.26 1.56
C THR A 80 -8.62 7.24 1.18
N PRO A 81 -9.79 7.16 1.84
CA PRO A 81 -10.72 8.28 1.89
C PRO A 81 -10.06 9.55 2.44
N ALA A 82 -10.70 10.69 2.23
CA ALA A 82 -10.33 11.94 2.88
C ALA A 82 -10.89 11.96 4.32
N TYR A 83 -10.03 12.26 5.30
CA TYR A 83 -10.37 12.39 6.70
C TYR A 83 -10.41 13.87 7.10
N ALA A 84 -11.44 14.27 7.84
CA ALA A 84 -11.55 15.65 8.32
C ALA A 84 -10.49 15.95 9.40
N VAL A 85 -9.80 17.08 9.23
CA VAL A 85 -8.73 17.55 10.13
C VAL A 85 -8.89 19.02 10.52
N GLY A 86 -9.96 19.68 10.06
CA GLY A 86 -10.20 21.10 10.31
C GLY A 86 -10.18 21.44 11.80
N GLY A 87 -9.46 22.51 12.15
CA GLY A 87 -9.32 22.98 13.54
C GLY A 87 -8.39 22.14 14.43
N ARG A 88 -7.72 21.12 13.89
CA ARG A 88 -6.75 20.28 14.61
C ARG A 88 -5.32 20.72 14.31
N SER A 89 -4.39 20.43 15.21
CA SER A 89 -2.97 20.75 15.04
C SER A 89 -2.14 19.60 14.49
N ARG A 90 -2.51 18.35 14.80
CA ARG A 90 -1.85 17.13 14.32
C ARG A 90 -2.82 16.07 13.88
N VAL A 91 -2.32 15.17 13.04
CA VAL A 91 -2.97 13.92 12.66
C VAL A 91 -1.95 12.79 12.75
N THR A 92 -2.39 11.62 13.20
CA THR A 92 -1.58 10.40 13.23
C THR A 92 -2.20 9.37 12.28
N LEU A 93 -1.38 8.86 11.35
CA LEU A 93 -1.67 7.67 10.55
C LEU A 93 -1.04 6.46 11.22
N GLY A 94 -1.87 5.51 11.66
CA GLY A 94 -1.45 4.20 12.13
C GLY A 94 -1.76 3.12 11.10
N PHE A 95 -0.86 2.14 10.94
CA PHE A 95 -1.05 0.97 10.07
C PHE A 95 -0.07 -0.14 10.43
N THR A 96 -0.35 -1.37 9.99
CA THR A 96 0.62 -2.48 9.97
C THR A 96 1.21 -2.59 8.58
N THR A 97 2.53 -2.78 8.52
CA THR A 97 3.25 -2.96 7.26
C THR A 97 4.06 -4.25 7.27
N HIS A 98 4.10 -4.92 6.12
CA HIS A 98 5.04 -6.00 5.84
C HIS A 98 5.67 -5.72 4.47
N TYR A 99 6.96 -5.39 4.46
CA TYR A 99 7.67 -4.89 3.30
C TYR A 99 9.01 -5.60 3.16
N ARG A 100 9.34 -5.99 1.94
CA ARG A 100 10.62 -6.57 1.54
C ARG A 100 11.25 -5.66 0.51
N GLN A 101 12.51 -5.26 0.69
CA GLN A 101 13.21 -4.35 -0.21
C GLN A 101 14.18 -5.13 -1.13
N GLU A 102 14.14 -4.83 -2.42
CA GLU A 102 15.18 -5.22 -3.38
C GLU A 102 15.38 -4.20 -4.49
N GLY A 103 16.64 -3.99 -4.89
CA GLY A 103 16.97 -3.15 -6.03
C GLY A 103 16.37 -1.75 -5.95
N SER A 104 15.81 -1.29 -7.06
CA SER A 104 15.21 0.04 -7.20
C SER A 104 13.73 0.12 -6.83
N GLN A 105 13.15 -0.93 -6.24
CA GLN A 105 11.75 -0.87 -5.82
C GLN A 105 11.55 0.26 -4.78
N SER A 106 10.37 0.88 -4.79
CA SER A 106 10.04 2.02 -3.93
C SER A 106 8.74 1.78 -3.19
N ALA A 107 8.75 1.95 -1.87
CA ALA A 107 7.55 1.98 -1.03
C ALA A 107 7.49 3.30 -0.27
N ARG A 108 6.46 4.10 -0.55
CA ARG A 108 6.30 5.45 -0.01
C ARG A 108 4.91 5.68 0.55
N VAL A 109 4.85 6.34 1.70
CA VAL A 109 3.61 6.91 2.23
C VAL A 109 3.60 8.40 1.89
N LEU A 110 2.50 8.86 1.30
CA LEU A 110 2.29 10.26 0.94
C LEU A 110 1.03 10.79 1.64
N ALA A 111 1.00 12.08 1.95
CA ALA A 111 -0.17 12.80 2.45
C ALA A 111 -0.63 13.86 1.43
N SER A 112 -1.93 13.95 1.18
CA SER A 112 -2.53 14.98 0.33
C SER A 112 -3.56 15.76 1.14
N TRP A 113 -3.31 17.07 1.30
CA TRP A 113 -4.17 17.99 2.03
C TRP A 113 -5.15 18.67 1.07
N ASN A 114 -6.44 18.69 1.41
CA ASN A 114 -7.49 19.30 0.58
C ASN A 114 -7.49 18.84 -0.89
N GLY A 115 -7.05 17.60 -1.16
CA GLY A 115 -6.93 17.07 -2.52
C GLY A 115 -5.77 17.64 -3.36
N GLY A 116 -4.86 18.40 -2.74
CA GLY A 116 -3.68 18.97 -3.40
C GLY A 116 -2.58 17.94 -3.70
N THR A 117 -1.44 18.43 -4.22
CA THR A 117 -0.26 17.62 -4.55
C THR A 117 0.19 16.79 -3.35
N PRO A 118 0.30 15.45 -3.46
CA PRO A 118 0.77 14.61 -2.37
C PRO A 118 2.23 14.93 -2.00
N VAL A 119 2.52 14.96 -0.70
CA VAL A 119 3.85 15.11 -0.14
C VAL A 119 4.30 13.81 0.51
N GLU A 120 5.57 13.42 0.30
CA GLU A 120 6.14 12.23 0.93
C GLU A 120 6.31 12.45 2.43
N VAL A 121 5.82 11.49 3.22
CA VAL A 121 5.90 11.51 4.69
C VAL A 121 6.63 10.30 5.26
N GLN A 122 6.81 9.25 4.46
CA GLN A 122 7.64 8.10 4.81
C GLN A 122 8.14 7.41 3.53
N ARG A 123 9.36 6.89 3.56
CA ARG A 123 9.91 5.98 2.56
C ARG A 123 10.60 4.82 3.25
N TYR A 124 10.35 3.61 2.78
CA TYR A 124 11.07 2.42 3.23
C TYR A 124 12.21 2.12 2.25
N THR A 125 13.41 1.88 2.80
CA THR A 125 14.63 1.58 2.05
C THR A 125 15.28 0.27 2.50
N SER A 126 14.59 -0.49 3.35
CA SER A 126 14.99 -1.78 3.90
C SER A 126 13.74 -2.56 4.28
N ASP A 127 13.90 -3.85 4.51
CA ASP A 127 12.82 -4.71 5.01
C ASP A 127 12.16 -4.14 6.27
N VAL A 128 10.83 -4.23 6.33
CA VAL A 128 10.04 -3.98 7.52
C VAL A 128 9.04 -5.12 7.66
N ILE A 129 9.40 -6.13 8.44
CA ILE A 129 8.65 -7.37 8.51
C ILE A 129 7.57 -7.30 9.58
N SER A 130 6.32 -7.20 9.12
CA SER A 130 5.10 -7.31 9.95
C SER A 130 5.13 -6.40 11.18
N GLN A 131 5.38 -5.11 11.01
CA GLN A 131 5.50 -4.12 12.10
C GLN A 131 4.33 -3.11 12.09
N PRO A 132 3.82 -2.70 13.26
CA PRO A 132 2.97 -1.52 13.36
C PRO A 132 3.79 -0.25 13.09
N GLN A 133 3.14 0.76 12.54
CA GLN A 133 3.70 2.06 12.19
C GLN A 133 2.77 3.16 12.70
N ALA A 134 3.35 4.30 13.07
CA ALA A 134 2.61 5.49 13.48
C ALA A 134 3.34 6.74 12.97
N LEU A 135 2.73 7.44 12.01
CA LEU A 135 3.26 8.67 11.43
C LEU A 135 2.44 9.85 11.94
N THR A 136 3.04 10.74 12.70
CA THR A 136 2.36 11.96 13.19
C THR A 136 2.82 13.16 12.38
N LEU A 137 1.86 13.90 11.83
CA LEU A 137 2.09 15.05 10.97
C LEU A 137 1.45 16.30 11.60
N ASP A 138 2.14 17.42 11.52
CA ASP A 138 1.53 18.72 11.79
C ASP A 138 0.59 19.08 10.62
N ILE A 139 -0.59 19.59 10.97
CA ILE A 139 -1.62 19.95 9.99
C ILE A 139 -1.30 21.36 9.45
N PRO A 140 -1.13 21.53 8.13
CA PRO A 140 -0.89 22.84 7.54
C PRO A 140 -2.07 23.80 7.79
N SER A 141 -1.78 25.09 7.93
CA SER A 141 -2.82 26.12 8.05
C SER A 141 -3.81 26.03 6.88
N GLY A 142 -5.11 26.05 7.19
CA GLY A 142 -6.19 25.96 6.20
C GLY A 142 -6.48 24.55 5.66
N ALA A 143 -5.79 23.51 6.15
CA ALA A 143 -6.15 22.13 5.81
C ALA A 143 -7.47 21.73 6.51
N ALA A 144 -8.45 21.32 5.70
CA ALA A 144 -9.75 20.84 6.16
C ALA A 144 -9.82 19.31 6.13
N ASN A 145 -9.10 18.67 5.20
CA ASN A 145 -9.01 17.22 5.09
C ASN A 145 -7.61 16.73 4.69
N VAL A 146 -7.34 15.46 5.00
CA VAL A 146 -6.15 14.73 4.56
C VAL A 146 -6.54 13.37 3.97
N SER A 147 -5.92 12.98 2.88
CA SER A 147 -5.91 11.59 2.40
C SER A 147 -4.47 11.06 2.40
N PHE A 148 -4.30 9.78 2.67
CA PHE A 148 -3.01 9.11 2.62
C PHE A 148 -2.92 8.21 1.40
N ARG A 149 -1.69 8.01 0.92
CA ARG A 149 -1.39 7.21 -0.26
C ARG A 149 -0.23 6.27 0.03
N PHE A 150 -0.38 5.00 -0.31
CA PHE A 150 0.67 4.00 -0.28
C PHE A 150 1.10 3.75 -1.73
N HIS A 151 2.20 4.37 -2.14
CA HIS A 151 2.73 4.28 -3.49
C HIS A 151 3.84 3.23 -3.56
N TYR A 152 3.63 2.22 -4.40
CA TYR A 152 4.60 1.16 -4.65
C TYR A 152 5.04 1.16 -6.12
N THR A 153 6.34 1.05 -6.35
CA THR A 153 6.90 0.78 -7.67
C THR A 153 7.90 -0.36 -7.61
N GLY A 154 7.96 -1.18 -8.66
CA GLY A 154 8.88 -2.30 -8.75
C GLY A 154 8.97 -2.90 -10.15
N SER A 155 9.79 -3.94 -10.26
CA SER A 155 9.81 -4.91 -11.37
C SER A 155 9.59 -6.30 -10.77
N ASN A 156 10.24 -7.34 -11.28
CA ASN A 156 10.32 -8.61 -10.56
C ASN A 156 11.22 -8.44 -9.32
N ASN A 157 10.62 -8.12 -8.17
CA ASN A 157 11.35 -7.83 -6.93
C ASN A 157 10.71 -8.53 -5.73
N TRP A 158 9.99 -7.78 -4.90
CA TRP A 158 9.22 -8.35 -3.80
C TRP A 158 7.84 -7.69 -3.74
N TYR A 159 7.43 -7.27 -2.55
CA TYR A 159 6.06 -6.88 -2.27
C TYR A 159 5.98 -5.89 -1.11
N TRP A 160 4.81 -5.29 -1.00
CA TRP A 160 4.42 -4.44 0.12
C TRP A 160 2.98 -4.75 0.55
N VAL A 161 2.80 -5.00 1.84
CA VAL A 161 1.51 -5.24 2.49
C VAL A 161 1.17 -4.12 3.45
N ILE A 162 -0.10 -3.70 3.43
CA ILE A 162 -0.69 -2.72 4.34
C ILE A 162 -1.98 -3.29 4.95
N ASP A 163 -2.10 -3.18 6.27
CA ASP A 163 -3.32 -3.56 7.00
C ASP A 163 -3.59 -2.63 8.20
N GLY A 164 -4.81 -2.68 8.74
CA GLY A 164 -5.16 -2.04 10.01
C GLY A 164 -5.05 -0.51 9.98
N VAL A 165 -5.29 0.11 8.82
CA VAL A 165 -5.13 1.56 8.66
C VAL A 165 -6.13 2.32 9.54
N LYS A 166 -5.61 3.26 10.34
CA LYS A 166 -6.37 4.10 11.25
C LYS A 166 -5.83 5.53 11.23
N VAL A 167 -6.73 6.50 11.21
CA VAL A 167 -6.39 7.92 11.28
C VAL A 167 -7.01 8.54 12.54
N THR A 168 -6.21 9.27 13.30
CA THR A 168 -6.64 9.96 14.54
C THR A 168 -6.16 11.41 14.56
N THR A 169 -6.96 12.33 15.09
CA THR A 169 -6.67 13.77 15.22
C THR A 169 -6.88 14.28 16.64
#